data_AF-A0A661BW95-F1
#
_entry.id   AF-A0A661BW95-F1
#
_cell.length_a   1.000
_cell.length_b   1.000
_cell.length_c   1.000
_cell.angle_alpha   90.00
_cell.angle_beta   90.00
_cell.angle_gamma   90.00
#
_symmetry.space_group_name_H-M   'P 1'
#
loop_
_entity.id
_entity.type
_entity.pdbx_description
1 polymer ?
#
loop_
_entity_poly.entity_id
_entity_poly.type
_entity_poly.pdbx_seq_one_letter_code
_entity_poly.pdbx_strand_id
1 'polypeptide(L)'
;MSAQQKSIAIGKPLVILGVLLSVFIILMIASLVYVGDERATLQRHVELSADQLLLSQQMATYSIGASSGSESSFDSLYEARTRFDTVLTAYRSGDVLSEKLSEELIPDLDTVEEYWRNYRNNIEVILNGRQSITEVKDLYEVIESFIPQMLTYSDEVVGVLIKKNASSRQIYLATRQMMLSQRIKNNLNQVLAGGEAAAAAADRFGRDAALFGRVLEGLLKGSKGLRIEQVTDKEAVGKLR
;
A
#
# COMPACT_ATOMS: atom_id res chain seq x y z
N MET A 1 -12.16 -57.71 73.60
CA MET A 1 -12.34 -57.83 72.13
C MET A 1 -11.08 -57.28 71.49
N SER A 2 -10.15 -58.14 71.07
CA SER A 2 -8.85 -57.75 70.51
C SER A 2 -8.99 -57.60 68.99
N ALA A 3 -8.86 -56.38 68.47
CA ALA A 3 -8.79 -56.13 67.04
C ALA A 3 -7.44 -56.65 66.51
N GLN A 4 -7.46 -57.70 65.69
CA GLN A 4 -6.29 -58.16 64.94
C GLN A 4 -5.93 -57.11 63.88
N GLN A 5 -4.82 -56.40 64.09
CA GLN A 5 -4.19 -55.58 63.07
C GLN A 5 -3.52 -56.50 62.06
N LYS A 6 -4.22 -56.74 60.94
CA LYS A 6 -3.73 -57.56 59.83
C LYS A 6 -2.62 -56.77 59.12
N SER A 7 -1.34 -57.01 59.45
CA SER A 7 -0.23 -56.43 58.71
C SER A 7 -0.21 -57.05 57.32
N ILE A 8 -0.58 -56.26 56.31
CA ILE A 8 -0.50 -56.68 54.91
C ILE A 8 0.99 -56.82 54.59
N ALA A 9 1.48 -58.06 54.57
CA ALA A 9 2.80 -58.36 54.02
C ALA A 9 2.73 -58.06 52.51
N ILE A 10 3.22 -56.88 52.12
CA ILE A 10 3.30 -56.49 50.72
C ILE A 10 4.24 -57.48 50.04
N GLY A 11 3.69 -58.39 49.24
CA GLY A 11 4.50 -59.34 48.49
C GLY A 11 5.48 -58.59 47.60
N LYS A 12 6.74 -59.05 47.53
CA LYS A 12 7.74 -58.55 46.55
C LYS A 12 7.17 -58.28 45.14
N PRO A 13 6.29 -59.12 44.56
CA PRO A 13 5.66 -58.81 43.26
C PRO A 13 4.77 -57.56 43.27
N LEU A 14 4.10 -57.24 44.38
CA LEU A 14 3.24 -56.05 44.50
C LEU A 14 4.07 -54.76 44.57
N VAL A 15 5.23 -54.79 45.24
CA VAL A 15 6.18 -53.66 45.26
C VAL A 15 6.76 -53.42 43.87
N ILE A 16 7.17 -54.49 43.18
CA ILE A 16 7.71 -54.41 41.80
C ILE A 16 6.64 -53.81 40.88
N LEU A 17 5.39 -54.29 40.95
CA LEU A 17 4.30 -53.78 40.14
C LEU A 17 4.01 -52.29 40.43
N GLY A 18 4.06 -51.87 41.70
CA GLY A 18 3.88 -50.46 42.08
C GLY A 18 5.00 -49.54 41.56
N VAL A 19 6.25 -49.99 41.60
CA VAL A 19 7.40 -49.25 41.03
C VAL A 19 7.27 -49.15 39.51
N LEU A 20 6.93 -50.25 38.85
CA LEU A 20 6.78 -50.31 37.38
C LEU A 20 5.64 -49.39 36.91
N LEU A 21 4.51 -49.38 37.64
CA LEU A 21 3.40 -48.46 37.39
C LEU A 21 3.84 -47.00 37.56
N SER A 22 4.61 -46.69 38.60
CA SER A 22 5.10 -45.33 38.86
C SER A 22 6.02 -44.83 37.73
N VAL A 23 6.92 -45.69 37.24
CA VAL A 23 7.78 -45.38 36.08
C VAL A 23 6.94 -45.13 34.84
N PHE A 24 5.91 -45.94 34.59
CA PHE A 24 5.04 -45.78 33.44
C PHE A 24 4.24 -44.47 33.49
N ILE A 25 3.76 -44.07 34.68
CA ILE A 25 3.08 -42.79 34.87
C ILE A 25 4.04 -41.61 34.63
N ILE A 26 5.28 -41.69 35.12
CA ILE A 26 6.29 -40.65 34.88
C ILE A 26 6.60 -40.52 33.39
N LEU A 27 6.80 -41.64 32.69
CA LEU A 27 7.03 -41.65 31.25
C LEU A 27 5.83 -41.09 30.47
N MET A 28 4.61 -41.42 30.89
CA MET A 28 3.39 -40.87 30.31
C MET A 28 3.30 -39.36 30.50
N ILE A 29 3.56 -38.85 31.72
CA ILE A 29 3.56 -37.40 31.99
C ILE A 29 4.64 -36.71 31.17
N ALA A 30 5.86 -37.25 31.12
CA ALA A 30 6.95 -36.71 30.32
C ALA A 30 6.60 -36.68 28.82
N SER A 31 5.98 -37.75 28.31
CA SER A 31 5.51 -37.83 26.93
C SER A 31 4.39 -36.82 26.64
N LEU A 32 3.44 -36.65 27.55
CA LEU A 32 2.36 -35.67 27.41
C LEU A 32 2.88 -34.23 27.45
N VAL A 33 3.84 -33.93 28.32
CA VAL A 33 4.51 -32.62 28.37
C VAL A 33 5.28 -32.36 27.08
N TYR A 34 6.07 -33.33 26.61
CA TYR A 34 6.81 -33.24 25.35
C TYR A 34 5.90 -33.01 24.14
N VAL A 35 4.85 -33.82 23.99
CA VAL A 35 3.88 -33.67 22.88
C VAL A 35 3.09 -32.37 23.01
N GLY A 36 2.80 -31.91 24.23
CA GLY A 36 2.13 -30.64 24.47
C GLY A 36 2.96 -29.43 24.02
N ASP A 37 4.25 -29.46 24.34
CA ASP A 37 5.23 -28.43 23.96
C ASP A 37 5.44 -28.40 22.43
N GLU A 38 5.67 -29.56 21.82
CA GLU A 38 5.85 -29.70 20.37
C GLU A 38 4.62 -29.21 19.59
N ARG A 39 3.41 -29.48 20.10
CA ARG A 39 2.16 -28.97 19.51
C ARG A 39 2.04 -27.45 19.62
N ALA A 40 2.47 -26.87 20.75
CA ALA A 40 2.45 -25.41 20.93
C ALA A 40 3.41 -24.72 19.96
N THR A 41 4.63 -25.25 19.80
CA THR A 41 5.62 -24.75 18.83
C THR A 41 5.10 -24.87 17.39
N LEU A 42 4.55 -26.03 17.01
CA LEU A 42 4.01 -26.23 15.67
C LEU A 42 2.83 -25.28 15.39
N GLN A 43 1.91 -25.12 16.34
CA GLN A 43 0.81 -24.17 16.21
C GLN A 43 1.34 -22.74 16.01
N ARG A 44 2.39 -22.35 16.75
CA ARG A 44 2.99 -21.03 16.62
C ARG A 44 3.60 -20.79 15.23
N HIS A 45 4.31 -21.77 14.68
CA HIS A 45 4.86 -21.68 13.32
C HIS A 45 3.76 -21.58 12.25
N VAL A 46 2.63 -22.28 12.42
CA VAL A 46 1.47 -22.17 11.53
C VAL A 46 0.84 -20.77 11.60
N GLU A 47 0.69 -20.21 12.80
CA GLU A 47 0.19 -18.84 12.98
C GLU A 47 1.09 -17.81 12.31
N LEU A 48 2.42 -17.91 12.52
CA LEU A 48 3.39 -17.02 11.89
C LEU A 48 3.39 -17.14 10.36
N SER A 49 3.15 -18.34 9.82
CA SER A 49 3.06 -18.57 8.38
C SER A 49 1.79 -17.95 7.80
N ALA A 50 0.67 -18.09 8.50
CA ALA A 50 -0.58 -17.43 8.14
C ALA A 50 -0.45 -15.90 8.19
N ASP A 51 0.23 -15.38 9.21
CA ASP A 51 0.55 -13.96 9.33
C ASP A 51 1.40 -13.47 8.15
N GLN A 52 2.46 -14.20 7.77
CA GLN A 52 3.27 -13.83 6.60
C GLN A 52 2.47 -13.80 5.30
N LEU A 53 1.61 -14.79 5.09
CA LEU A 53 0.73 -14.80 3.92
C LEU A 53 -0.17 -13.57 3.90
N LEU A 54 -0.82 -13.26 5.03
CA LEU A 54 -1.66 -12.07 5.15
C LEU A 54 -0.87 -10.79 4.91
N LEU A 55 0.31 -10.65 5.53
CA LEU A 55 1.19 -9.49 5.37
C LEU A 55 1.61 -9.32 3.91
N SER A 56 1.93 -10.40 3.20
CA SER A 56 2.31 -10.34 1.77
C SER A 56 1.19 -9.76 0.90
N GLN A 57 -0.07 -10.13 1.18
CA GLN A 57 -1.24 -9.62 0.48
C GLN A 57 -1.52 -8.16 0.84
N GLN A 58 -1.46 -7.84 2.14
CA GLN A 58 -1.68 -6.50 2.64
C GLN A 58 -0.62 -5.51 2.13
N MET A 59 0.66 -5.91 2.08
CA MET A 59 1.74 -5.07 1.54
C MET A 59 1.49 -4.68 0.09
N ALA A 60 0.89 -5.54 -0.73
CA ALA A 60 0.50 -5.17 -2.09
C ALA A 60 -0.54 -4.03 -2.10
N THR A 61 -1.57 -4.12 -1.25
CA THR A 61 -2.57 -3.06 -1.10
C THR A 61 -1.97 -1.77 -0.53
N TYR A 62 -1.14 -1.87 0.51
CA TYR A 62 -0.48 -0.70 1.11
C TYR A 62 0.51 -0.05 0.14
N SER A 63 1.20 -0.83 -0.70
CA SER A 63 2.08 -0.30 -1.75
C SER A 63 1.31 0.55 -2.76
N ILE A 64 0.10 0.13 -3.16
CA ILE A 64 -0.75 0.92 -4.06
C ILE A 64 -1.18 2.24 -3.39
N GLY A 65 -1.64 2.18 -2.15
CA GLY A 65 -2.05 3.38 -1.40
C GLY A 65 -0.89 4.34 -1.14
N ALA A 66 0.28 3.81 -0.76
CA ALA A 66 1.49 4.60 -0.54
C ALA A 66 1.95 5.25 -1.85
N SER A 67 1.92 4.51 -2.97
CA SER A 67 2.27 5.04 -4.29
C SER A 67 1.34 6.17 -4.76
N SER A 68 0.12 6.24 -4.24
CA SER A 68 -0.82 7.34 -4.48
C SER A 68 -0.78 8.46 -3.44
N GLY A 69 0.19 8.43 -2.52
CA GLY A 69 0.42 9.47 -1.52
C GLY A 69 -0.45 9.34 -0.26
N SER A 70 -0.99 8.16 0.04
CA SER A 70 -1.68 7.92 1.31
C SER A 70 -0.68 7.75 2.45
N GLU A 71 -0.63 8.71 3.39
CA GLU A 71 0.26 8.66 4.55
C GLU A 71 0.04 7.42 5.42
N SER A 72 -1.21 7.09 5.72
CA SER A 72 -1.54 5.89 6.51
C SER A 72 -1.12 4.59 5.83
N SER A 73 -1.10 4.58 4.49
CA SER A 73 -0.61 3.44 3.72
C SER A 73 0.92 3.34 3.74
N PHE A 74 1.65 4.46 3.80
CA PHE A 74 3.09 4.43 4.05
C PHE A 74 3.41 3.80 5.40
N ASP A 75 2.70 4.22 6.45
CA ASP A 75 2.91 3.70 7.81
C ASP A 75 2.58 2.20 7.86
N SER A 76 1.42 1.80 7.32
CA SER A 76 1.00 0.39 7.26
C SER A 76 1.99 -0.46 6.45
N LEU A 77 2.52 0.06 5.34
CA LEU A 77 3.51 -0.64 4.51
C LEU A 77 4.82 -0.85 5.27
N TYR A 78 5.29 0.18 5.97
CA TYR A 78 6.51 0.11 6.79
C TYR A 78 6.35 -0.91 7.93
N GLU A 79 5.23 -0.87 8.65
CA GLU A 79 4.92 -1.82 9.72
C GLU A 79 4.84 -3.25 9.20
N ALA A 80 4.10 -3.48 8.11
CA ALA A 80 3.95 -4.81 7.53
C ALA A 80 5.28 -5.40 7.06
N ARG A 81 6.12 -4.59 6.40
CA ARG A 81 7.49 -4.97 5.99
C ARG A 81 8.36 -5.32 7.19
N THR A 82 8.30 -4.52 8.25
CA THR A 82 9.07 -4.74 9.48
C THR A 82 8.61 -6.00 10.21
N ARG A 83 7.30 -6.25 10.26
CA ARG A 83 6.75 -7.49 10.84
C ARG A 83 7.17 -8.71 10.02
N PHE A 84 7.16 -8.63 8.69
CA PHE A 84 7.61 -9.73 7.83
C PHE A 84 9.09 -10.07 8.08
N ASP A 85 9.98 -9.06 8.15
CA ASP A 85 11.40 -9.24 8.53
C ASP A 85 11.54 -9.92 9.90
N THR A 86 10.71 -9.52 10.87
CA THR A 86 10.73 -10.08 12.22
C THR A 86 10.36 -11.56 12.21
N VAL A 87 9.34 -11.95 11.45
CA VAL A 87 8.94 -13.37 11.35
C VAL A 87 10.01 -14.22 10.67
N LEU A 88 10.66 -13.73 9.60
CA LEU A 88 11.77 -14.45 8.97
C LEU A 88 12.94 -14.64 9.94
N THR A 89 13.27 -13.60 10.70
CA THR A 89 14.31 -13.68 11.72
C THR A 89 13.96 -14.72 12.79
N ALA A 90 12.71 -14.73 13.26
CA ALA A 90 12.22 -15.72 14.23
C ALA A 90 12.34 -17.15 13.70
N TYR A 91 12.06 -17.40 12.41
CA TYR A 91 12.29 -18.72 11.81
C TYR A 91 13.76 -19.14 11.78
N ARG A 92 14.68 -18.20 11.60
CA ARG A 92 16.11 -18.48 11.50
C ARG A 92 16.78 -18.70 12.86
N SER A 93 16.53 -17.81 13.81
CA SER A 93 17.23 -17.78 15.09
C SER A 93 16.37 -18.17 16.29
N GLY A 94 15.06 -18.31 16.10
CA GLY A 94 14.10 -18.31 17.21
C GLY A 94 13.91 -16.91 17.80
N ASP A 95 12.88 -16.76 18.63
CA ASP A 95 12.63 -15.60 19.48
C ASP A 95 12.12 -16.05 20.87
N VAL A 96 11.63 -15.10 21.68
CA VAL A 96 11.14 -15.38 23.04
C VAL A 96 9.91 -16.29 23.06
N LEU A 97 9.14 -16.31 21.98
CA LEU A 97 7.83 -16.98 21.89
C LEU A 97 7.81 -18.15 20.90
N SER A 98 8.87 -18.32 20.11
CA SER A 98 8.89 -19.19 18.93
C SER A 98 10.28 -19.79 18.77
N GLU A 99 10.37 -21.12 18.67
CA GLU A 99 11.64 -21.79 18.39
C GLU A 99 12.08 -21.58 16.94
N LYS A 100 13.38 -21.72 16.67
CA LYS A 100 13.90 -21.74 15.30
C LYS A 100 13.32 -22.93 14.52
N LEU A 101 13.23 -22.82 13.20
CA LEU A 101 12.82 -23.92 12.34
C LEU A 101 13.82 -25.09 12.41
N SER A 102 13.32 -26.30 12.11
CA SER A 102 14.15 -27.49 11.93
C SER A 102 15.16 -27.28 10.79
N GLU A 103 16.35 -27.87 10.94
CA GLU A 103 17.43 -27.80 9.93
C GLU A 103 16.97 -28.29 8.55
N GLU A 104 15.99 -29.20 8.49
CA GLU A 104 15.41 -29.72 7.24
C GLU A 104 14.67 -28.65 6.43
N LEU A 105 14.15 -27.60 7.08
CA LEU A 105 13.36 -26.53 6.45
C LEU A 105 14.19 -25.29 6.10
N ILE A 106 15.47 -25.26 6.47
CA ILE A 106 16.36 -24.12 6.21
C ILE A 106 16.54 -23.84 4.70
N PRO A 107 16.70 -24.84 3.81
CA PRO A 107 16.78 -24.57 2.37
C PRO A 107 15.54 -23.90 1.78
N ASP A 108 14.35 -24.27 2.27
CA ASP A 108 13.09 -23.65 1.85
C ASP A 108 12.98 -22.21 2.39
N LEU A 109 13.43 -21.97 3.63
CA LEU A 109 13.52 -20.63 4.21
C LEU A 109 14.48 -19.73 3.42
N ASP A 110 15.66 -20.23 3.03
CA ASP A 110 16.64 -19.48 2.22
C ASP A 110 16.00 -19.01 0.90
N THR A 111 15.18 -19.85 0.29
CA THR A 111 14.43 -19.51 -0.93
C THR A 111 13.42 -18.39 -0.68
N VAL A 112 12.66 -18.45 0.42
CA VAL A 112 11.71 -17.39 0.80
C VAL A 112 12.44 -16.07 1.09
N GLU A 113 13.56 -16.12 1.81
CA GLU A 113 14.39 -14.95 2.12
C GLU A 113 14.95 -14.29 0.85
N GLU A 114 15.30 -15.07 -0.18
CA GLU A 114 15.74 -14.55 -1.46
C GLU A 114 14.63 -13.76 -2.18
N TYR A 115 13.44 -14.34 -2.31
CA TYR A 115 12.29 -13.63 -2.89
C TYR A 115 11.91 -12.39 -2.09
N TRP A 116 11.92 -12.52 -0.76
CA TRP A 116 11.62 -11.43 0.15
C TRP A 116 12.60 -10.27 -0.01
N ARG A 117 13.90 -10.52 -0.15
CA ARG A 117 14.91 -9.47 -0.36
C ARG A 117 14.60 -8.60 -1.57
N ASN A 118 14.24 -9.23 -2.69
CA ASN A 118 13.85 -8.52 -3.91
C ASN A 118 12.57 -7.71 -3.72
N TYR A 119 11.55 -8.32 -3.11
CA TYR A 119 10.28 -7.65 -2.85
C TYR A 119 10.43 -6.49 -1.87
N ARG A 120 11.19 -6.67 -0.78
CA ARG A 120 11.55 -5.65 0.19
C ARG A 120 12.24 -4.47 -0.48
N ASN A 121 13.23 -4.70 -1.36
CA ASN A 121 13.91 -3.61 -2.06
C ASN A 121 12.93 -2.73 -2.85
N ASN A 122 11.90 -3.32 -3.48
CA ASN A 122 10.85 -2.55 -4.16
C ASN A 122 10.00 -1.74 -3.17
N ILE A 123 9.68 -2.30 -2.00
CA ILE A 123 8.98 -1.59 -0.93
C ILE A 123 9.80 -0.41 -0.43
N GLU A 124 11.12 -0.59 -0.21
CA GLU A 124 12.01 0.48 0.24
C GLU A 124 12.05 1.65 -0.75
N VAL A 125 11.97 1.38 -2.07
CA VAL A 125 11.88 2.45 -3.09
C VAL A 125 10.63 3.30 -2.86
N ILE A 126 9.49 2.67 -2.58
CA ILE A 126 8.23 3.38 -2.28
C ILE A 126 8.38 4.18 -0.98
N LEU A 127 8.81 3.53 0.10
CA LEU A 127 8.95 4.16 1.42
C LEU A 127 9.92 5.36 1.42
N ASN A 128 11.06 5.23 0.74
CA ASN A 128 12.03 6.33 0.59
C ASN A 128 11.48 7.48 -0.28
N GLY A 129 10.53 7.17 -1.17
CA GLY A 129 9.83 8.16 -2.00
C GLY A 129 8.73 8.94 -1.28
N ARG A 130 8.45 8.65 0.01
CA ARG A 130 7.30 9.22 0.76
C ARG A 130 7.14 10.72 0.57
N GLN A 131 8.20 11.49 0.84
CA GLN A 131 8.14 12.95 0.74
C GLN A 131 7.76 13.42 -0.66
N SER A 132 8.47 12.94 -1.69
CA SER A 132 8.22 13.34 -3.08
C SER A 132 6.83 12.95 -3.56
N ILE A 133 6.34 11.78 -3.16
CA ILE A 133 4.99 11.32 -3.54
C ILE A 133 3.92 12.15 -2.85
N THR A 134 4.08 12.45 -1.57
CA THR A 134 3.16 13.32 -0.82
C THR A 134 3.12 14.73 -1.42
N GLU A 135 4.28 15.32 -1.75
CA GLU A 135 4.33 16.65 -2.40
C GLU A 135 3.58 16.68 -3.75
N VAL A 136 3.73 15.62 -4.56
CA VAL A 136 3.00 15.49 -5.83
C VAL A 136 1.50 15.37 -5.59
N LYS A 137 1.08 14.64 -4.55
CA LYS A 137 -0.33 14.53 -4.17
C LYS A 137 -0.90 15.86 -3.69
N ASP A 138 -0.17 16.60 -2.86
CA ASP A 138 -0.62 17.91 -2.37
C ASP A 138 -0.81 18.88 -3.54
N LEU A 139 0.14 18.90 -4.49
CA LEU A 139 0.00 19.68 -5.72
C LEU A 139 -1.21 19.22 -6.55
N TYR A 140 -1.45 17.92 -6.63
CA TYR A 140 -2.65 17.39 -7.28
C TYR A 140 -3.93 17.91 -6.63
N GLU A 141 -4.05 17.88 -5.31
CA GLU A 141 -5.25 18.31 -4.60
C GLU A 141 -5.52 19.80 -4.85
N VAL A 142 -4.45 20.60 -4.87
CA VAL A 142 -4.52 22.01 -5.25
C VAL A 142 -5.06 22.15 -6.68
N ILE A 143 -4.48 21.45 -7.66
CA ILE A 143 -4.93 21.52 -9.07
C ILE A 143 -6.38 21.04 -9.20
N GLU A 144 -6.74 19.92 -8.58
CA GLU A 144 -8.09 19.35 -8.61
C GLU A 144 -9.12 20.34 -8.08
N SER A 145 -8.79 21.08 -7.01
CA SER A 145 -9.67 22.10 -6.43
C SER A 145 -10.00 23.25 -7.39
N PHE A 146 -9.12 23.53 -8.36
CA PHE A 146 -9.33 24.58 -9.37
C PHE A 146 -10.06 24.11 -10.63
N ILE A 147 -10.13 22.79 -10.90
CA ILE A 147 -10.79 22.26 -12.11
C ILE A 147 -12.24 22.76 -12.27
N PRO A 148 -13.11 22.76 -11.23
CA PRO A 148 -14.45 23.32 -11.36
C PRO A 148 -14.46 24.79 -11.78
N GLN A 149 -13.58 25.61 -11.19
CA GLN A 149 -13.46 27.03 -11.53
C GLN A 149 -12.98 27.23 -12.96
N MET A 150 -12.00 26.44 -13.41
CA MET A 150 -11.52 26.47 -14.80
C MET A 150 -12.64 26.17 -15.81
N LEU A 151 -13.54 25.23 -15.48
CA LEU A 151 -14.69 24.91 -16.32
C LEU A 151 -15.69 26.06 -16.37
N THR A 152 -16.06 26.62 -15.22
CA THR A 152 -16.99 27.75 -15.12
C THR A 152 -16.45 28.96 -15.87
N TYR A 153 -15.18 29.33 -15.66
CA TYR A 153 -14.59 30.49 -16.33
C TYR A 153 -14.44 30.26 -17.84
N SER A 154 -14.11 29.04 -18.26
CA SER A 154 -14.08 28.71 -19.69
C SER A 154 -15.47 28.85 -20.33
N ASP A 155 -16.53 28.41 -19.65
CA ASP A 155 -17.92 28.53 -20.13
C ASP A 155 -18.38 29.99 -20.20
N GLU A 156 -18.10 30.78 -19.16
CA GLU A 156 -18.40 32.22 -19.14
C GLU A 156 -17.68 32.98 -20.26
N VAL A 157 -16.39 32.67 -20.51
CA VAL A 157 -15.63 33.26 -21.62
C VAL A 157 -16.27 32.92 -22.96
N VAL A 158 -16.70 31.67 -23.17
CA VAL A 158 -17.44 31.27 -24.37
C VAL A 158 -18.73 32.08 -24.52
N GLY A 159 -19.50 32.26 -23.44
CA GLY A 159 -20.72 33.08 -23.43
C GLY A 159 -20.46 34.52 -23.85
N VAL A 160 -19.40 35.15 -23.31
CA VAL A 160 -19.00 36.51 -23.70
C VAL A 160 -18.58 36.57 -25.17
N LEU A 161 -17.80 35.60 -25.65
CA LEU A 161 -17.36 35.54 -27.05
C LEU A 161 -18.55 35.44 -28.01
N ILE A 162 -19.57 34.65 -27.67
CA ILE A 162 -20.82 34.56 -28.44
C ILE A 162 -21.54 35.91 -28.44
N LYS A 163 -21.72 36.54 -27.27
CA LYS A 163 -22.40 37.84 -27.13
C LYS A 163 -21.71 38.95 -27.93
N LYS A 164 -20.40 38.85 -28.13
CA LYS A 164 -19.58 39.82 -28.88
C LYS A 164 -19.40 39.48 -30.36
N ASN A 165 -20.09 38.45 -30.87
CA ASN A 165 -19.93 37.97 -32.25
C ASN A 165 -18.46 37.66 -32.61
N ALA A 166 -17.71 37.07 -31.68
CA ALA A 166 -16.36 36.60 -31.95
C ALA A 166 -16.39 35.54 -33.07
N SER A 167 -15.26 35.38 -33.77
CA SER A 167 -15.18 34.39 -34.86
C SER A 167 -15.48 32.96 -34.35
N SER A 168 -16.09 32.12 -35.20
CA SER A 168 -16.38 30.72 -34.85
C SER A 168 -15.14 29.95 -34.41
N ARG A 169 -13.96 30.32 -34.96
CA ARG A 169 -12.67 29.76 -34.55
C ARG A 169 -12.30 30.13 -33.12
N GLN A 170 -12.52 31.38 -32.71
CA GLN A 170 -12.24 31.86 -31.35
C GLN A 170 -13.13 31.14 -30.33
N ILE A 171 -14.43 31.02 -30.65
CA ILE A 171 -15.40 30.29 -29.82
C ILE A 171 -14.98 28.82 -29.69
N TYR A 172 -14.65 28.15 -30.80
CA TYR A 172 -14.17 26.77 -30.78
C TYR A 172 -12.92 26.57 -29.89
N LEU A 173 -11.94 27.49 -29.97
CA LEU A 173 -10.72 27.41 -29.17
C LEU A 173 -11.00 27.58 -27.67
N ALA A 174 -11.92 28.48 -27.32
CA ALA A 174 -12.36 28.67 -25.94
C ALA A 174 -13.13 27.45 -25.41
N THR A 175 -14.10 26.91 -26.16
CA THR A 175 -14.82 25.69 -25.78
C THR A 175 -13.88 24.50 -25.60
N ARG A 176 -12.83 24.40 -26.42
CA ARG A 176 -11.82 23.34 -26.29
C ARG A 176 -11.03 23.41 -24.98
N GLN A 177 -10.95 24.57 -24.30
CA GLN A 177 -10.31 24.69 -22.98
C GLN A 177 -11.05 23.87 -21.90
N MET A 178 -12.39 23.77 -21.99
CA MET A 178 -13.18 22.95 -21.07
C MET A 178 -12.76 21.47 -21.17
N MET A 179 -12.63 20.97 -22.40
CA MET A 179 -12.18 19.60 -22.67
C MET A 179 -10.73 19.37 -22.21
N LEU A 180 -9.84 20.35 -22.38
CA LEU A 180 -8.47 20.25 -21.88
C LEU A 180 -8.43 20.19 -20.35
N SER A 181 -9.27 20.95 -19.66
CA SER A 181 -9.35 20.90 -18.18
C SER A 181 -9.74 19.50 -17.69
N GLN A 182 -10.71 18.86 -18.34
CA GLN A 182 -11.10 17.48 -18.04
C GLN A 182 -9.96 16.48 -18.33
N ARG A 183 -9.24 16.65 -19.44
CA ARG A 183 -8.09 15.80 -19.77
C ARG A 183 -6.93 15.99 -18.79
N ILE A 184 -6.67 17.22 -18.36
CA ILE A 184 -5.69 17.53 -17.31
C ILE A 184 -6.03 16.76 -16.04
N LYS A 185 -7.28 16.87 -15.56
CA LYS A 185 -7.77 16.10 -14.40
C LYS A 185 -7.54 14.60 -14.59
N ASN A 186 -8.05 14.02 -15.68
CA ASN A 186 -7.96 12.58 -15.91
C ASN A 186 -6.51 12.06 -15.99
N ASN A 187 -5.63 12.80 -16.68
CA ASN A 187 -4.22 12.42 -16.75
C ASN A 187 -3.54 12.52 -15.37
N LEU A 188 -3.88 13.53 -14.58
CA LEU A 188 -3.29 13.74 -13.26
C LEU A 188 -3.75 12.66 -12.26
N ASN A 189 -5.02 12.25 -12.32
CA ASN A 189 -5.53 11.08 -11.58
C ASN A 189 -4.72 9.81 -11.92
N GLN A 190 -4.39 9.61 -13.19
CA GLN A 190 -3.61 8.46 -13.64
C GLN A 190 -2.15 8.53 -13.19
N VAL A 191 -1.57 9.73 -13.04
CA VAL A 191 -0.24 9.92 -12.46
C VAL A 191 -0.25 9.50 -10.99
N LEU A 192 -1.23 9.96 -10.21
CA LEU A 192 -1.37 9.59 -8.80
C LEU A 192 -1.70 8.11 -8.59
N ALA A 193 -2.49 7.51 -9.47
CA ALA A 193 -2.75 6.07 -9.40
C ALA A 193 -1.47 5.24 -9.56
N GLY A 194 -0.42 5.80 -10.15
CA GLY A 194 0.84 5.12 -10.37
C GLY A 194 0.77 3.99 -11.40
N GLY A 195 1.73 3.08 -11.32
CA GLY A 195 1.85 1.93 -12.23
C GLY A 195 2.46 2.25 -13.59
N GLU A 196 2.40 1.28 -14.51
CA GLU A 196 3.09 1.32 -15.81
C GLU A 196 2.65 2.51 -16.69
N ALA A 197 1.40 2.95 -16.56
CA ALA A 197 0.84 4.04 -17.36
C ALA A 197 1.15 5.44 -16.80
N ALA A 198 1.70 5.55 -15.58
CA ALA A 198 1.89 6.83 -14.90
C ALA A 198 2.83 7.78 -15.67
N ALA A 199 3.94 7.28 -16.20
CA ALA A 199 4.89 8.09 -16.95
C ALA A 199 4.27 8.66 -18.24
N ALA A 200 3.52 7.84 -18.97
CA ALA A 200 2.80 8.29 -20.17
C ALA A 200 1.67 9.28 -19.84
N ALA A 201 1.01 9.10 -18.70
CA ALA A 201 0.01 10.04 -18.20
C ALA A 201 0.62 11.39 -17.80
N ALA A 202 1.78 11.39 -17.15
CA ALA A 202 2.51 12.60 -16.77
C ALA A 202 2.89 13.44 -18.01
N ASP A 203 3.38 12.78 -19.06
CA ASP A 203 3.70 13.42 -20.34
C ASP A 203 2.45 14.00 -21.03
N ARG A 204 1.31 13.28 -21.02
CA ARG A 204 0.03 13.80 -21.53
C ARG A 204 -0.47 14.99 -20.72
N PHE A 205 -0.40 14.92 -19.39
CA PHE A 205 -0.73 16.03 -18.49
C PHE A 205 0.10 17.27 -18.84
N GLY A 206 1.43 17.14 -18.94
CA GLY A 206 2.32 18.25 -19.26
C GLY A 206 1.98 18.92 -20.60
N ARG A 207 1.68 18.13 -21.64
CA ARG A 207 1.24 18.67 -22.92
C ARG A 207 -0.11 19.39 -22.86
N ASP A 208 -1.09 18.82 -22.16
CA ASP A 208 -2.43 19.40 -22.06
C ASP A 208 -2.39 20.70 -21.24
N ALA A 209 -1.63 20.73 -20.14
CA ALA A 209 -1.38 21.93 -19.33
C ALA A 209 -0.66 23.03 -20.13
N ALA A 210 0.39 22.68 -20.88
CA ALA A 210 1.11 23.63 -21.72
C ALA A 210 0.24 24.18 -22.87
N LEU A 211 -0.63 23.34 -23.46
CA LEU A 211 -1.58 23.81 -24.46
C LEU A 211 -2.65 24.72 -23.85
N PHE A 212 -3.17 24.37 -22.67
CA PHE A 212 -4.13 25.19 -21.94
C PHE A 212 -3.55 26.59 -21.67
N GLY A 213 -2.37 26.66 -21.06
CA GLY A 213 -1.68 27.92 -20.76
C GLY A 213 -1.42 28.77 -22.01
N ARG A 214 -0.97 28.17 -23.12
CA ARG A 214 -0.73 28.91 -24.38
C ARG A 214 -2.01 29.47 -25.00
N VAL A 215 -3.14 28.76 -24.90
CA VAL A 215 -4.42 29.27 -25.40
C VAL A 215 -4.94 30.38 -24.48
N LEU A 216 -4.85 30.19 -23.15
CA LEU A 216 -5.21 31.22 -22.17
C LEU A 216 -4.42 32.52 -22.41
N GLU A 217 -3.10 32.42 -22.56
CA GLU A 217 -2.26 33.57 -22.89
C GLU A 217 -2.61 34.17 -24.26
N GLY A 218 -2.89 33.32 -25.26
CA GLY A 218 -3.37 33.75 -26.56
C GLY A 218 -4.69 34.52 -26.49
N LEU A 219 -5.62 34.12 -25.61
CA LEU A 219 -6.87 34.84 -25.38
C LEU A 219 -6.61 36.19 -24.70
N LEU A 220 -5.64 36.26 -23.77
CA LEU A 220 -5.30 37.49 -23.04
C LEU A 220 -4.51 38.52 -23.85
N LYS A 221 -3.59 38.06 -24.72
CA LYS A 221 -2.59 38.91 -25.41
C LYS A 221 -2.70 38.86 -26.94
N GLY A 222 -3.50 37.94 -27.48
CA GLY A 222 -3.47 37.58 -28.90
C GLY A 222 -2.31 36.64 -29.23
N SER A 223 -2.48 35.77 -30.23
CA SER A 223 -1.43 34.88 -30.73
C SER A 223 -1.55 34.67 -32.23
N LYS A 224 -0.59 35.19 -33.00
CA LYS A 224 -0.55 34.99 -34.46
C LYS A 224 -0.30 33.52 -34.84
N GLY A 225 0.57 32.82 -34.08
CA GLY A 225 0.87 31.42 -34.32
C GLY A 225 -0.32 30.49 -34.10
N LEU A 226 -1.13 30.76 -33.07
CA LEU A 226 -2.36 29.99 -32.79
C LEU A 226 -3.59 30.54 -33.55
N ARG A 227 -3.45 31.72 -34.17
CA ARG A 227 -4.52 32.50 -34.80
C ARG A 227 -5.66 32.77 -33.80
N ILE A 228 -5.27 33.29 -32.63
CA ILE A 228 -6.16 33.72 -31.55
C ILE A 228 -6.13 35.24 -31.51
N GLU A 229 -7.31 35.85 -31.53
CA GLU A 229 -7.46 37.29 -31.35
C GLU A 229 -7.48 37.62 -29.86
N GLN A 230 -6.93 38.77 -29.50
CA GLN A 230 -6.97 39.23 -28.11
C GLN A 230 -8.41 39.50 -27.68
N VAL A 231 -8.81 38.90 -26.56
CA VAL A 231 -10.06 39.23 -25.90
C VAL A 231 -9.87 40.56 -25.16
N THR A 232 -10.62 41.58 -25.56
CA THR A 232 -10.55 42.93 -24.99
C THR A 232 -11.70 43.25 -24.03
N ASP A 233 -12.71 42.38 -23.98
CA ASP A 233 -13.84 42.56 -23.08
C ASP A 233 -13.43 42.38 -21.62
N LYS A 234 -13.76 43.36 -20.77
CA LYS A 234 -13.32 43.41 -19.37
C LYS A 234 -13.85 42.24 -18.54
N GLU A 235 -15.06 41.76 -18.84
CA GLU A 235 -15.68 40.63 -18.13
C GLU A 235 -14.91 39.34 -18.44
N ALA A 236 -14.70 39.05 -19.73
CA ALA A 236 -13.94 37.86 -20.14
C ALA A 236 -12.47 37.93 -19.70
N VAL A 237 -11.81 39.08 -19.79
CA VAL A 237 -10.42 39.25 -19.32
C VAL A 237 -10.29 39.01 -17.81
N GLY A 238 -11.30 39.38 -17.02
CA GLY A 238 -11.34 39.11 -15.59
C GLY A 238 -11.40 37.63 -15.24
N LYS A 239 -11.95 36.80 -16.13
CA LYS A 239 -12.09 35.34 -15.95
C LYS A 239 -10.92 34.53 -16.53
N LEU A 240 -10.07 35.17 -17.32
CA LEU A 240 -8.87 34.56 -17.91
C LEU A 240 -7.61 34.77 -17.05
N ARG A 241 -7.70 35.53 -15.96
CA ARG A 241 -6.60 35.81 -15.01
C ARG A 241 -6.81 35.03 -13.73
#